data_AF-A0A8C0V1T8-F1
#
_entry.id   AF-A0A8C0V1T8-F1
#
_cell.length_a   1.000
_cell.length_b   1.000
_cell.length_c   1.000
_cell.angle_alpha   90.00
_cell.angle_beta   90.00
_cell.angle_gamma   90.00
#
_symmetry.space_group_name_H-M   'P 1'
#
loop_
_entity.id
_entity.type
_entity.pdbx_description
1 polymer ?
#
loop_
_entity_poly.entity_id
_entity_poly.type
_entity_poly.pdbx_seq_one_letter_code
_entity_poly.pdbx_strand_id
1 'polypeptide(L)'
;MPGSLPVNAESCWPKDVGIVALEIYFPSQYVDQTELEKYDGVDAGKYTIGLGQARMGFCSDREDINSLCLTVVQKLMERNNLSYDCIGRLEVGTETIIDKSKSVKTVLMQLFEESGNTDVEGIDTTNACYGGTAALFNAINWIESSSWDGRYALVVAGDIAVYASGNARPTGGAGAVAMLVGPNAPLIFERGLRGTHMQHAYDFYKPDMVSEYPVVDGKLSIQCYLSALDRCYTVYRNKIHAQWQKEGMDRHFTLNDFGFMIFHSPYCKLVQKSVARLLLNDFLSDQNPETATGIFSGLEAFRDIKLEDTYFDRDVEKAFMKASTELFNQKTKASLLVSNQNGNMYTPSVYGCLASLLAQYTPEQLAGQRISVFSYGSGFAATLYSIRVTQDATPGSALDKITASLSDLKTRLDSRKCVAR
;
A
#
# COMPACT_ATOMS: atom_id res chain seq x y z
N MET A 1 -6.49 -24.29 36.81
CA MET A 1 -6.91 -25.10 35.65
C MET A 1 -8.04 -24.34 34.95
N PRO A 2 -7.72 -23.42 34.04
CA PRO A 2 -8.72 -22.78 33.19
C PRO A 2 -9.18 -23.81 32.14
N GLY A 3 -10.50 -23.91 31.96
CA GLY A 3 -11.15 -24.93 31.17
C GLY A 3 -10.60 -25.05 29.75
N SER A 4 -10.30 -26.28 29.37
CA SER A 4 -10.09 -26.70 28.00
C SER A 4 -11.31 -26.30 27.16
N LEU A 5 -11.13 -25.34 26.25
CA LEU A 5 -12.09 -25.09 25.18
C LEU A 5 -12.28 -26.40 24.38
N PRO A 6 -13.51 -26.74 23.96
CA PRO A 6 -13.75 -27.96 23.19
C PRO A 6 -12.96 -27.94 21.89
N VAL A 7 -12.46 -29.11 21.49
CA VAL A 7 -11.67 -29.38 20.27
C VAL A 7 -12.48 -29.15 18.96
N ASN A 8 -13.70 -28.62 19.03
CA ASN A 8 -14.59 -28.35 17.89
C ASN A 8 -14.95 -26.85 17.76
N ALA A 9 -13.99 -25.94 17.94
CA ALA A 9 -14.14 -24.52 17.63
C ALA A 9 -13.74 -24.16 16.19
N GLU A 10 -13.75 -25.12 15.25
CA GLU A 10 -13.59 -24.86 13.81
C GLU A 10 -14.91 -24.39 13.14
N SER A 11 -15.92 -24.02 13.93
CA SER A 11 -17.13 -23.38 13.40
C SER A 11 -16.92 -21.87 13.16
N CYS A 12 -16.87 -21.54 11.87
CA CYS A 12 -17.55 -20.39 11.26
C CYS A 12 -16.83 -19.02 11.17
N TRP A 13 -15.50 -18.96 10.97
CA TRP A 13 -14.95 -17.76 10.33
C TRP A 13 -15.28 -17.78 8.83
N PRO A 14 -15.80 -16.68 8.25
CA PRO A 14 -16.04 -16.59 6.82
C PRO A 14 -14.78 -16.99 6.05
N LYS A 15 -14.90 -17.82 5.01
CA LYS A 15 -13.73 -18.27 4.25
C LYS A 15 -13.19 -17.15 3.39
N ASP A 16 -11.87 -17.14 3.22
CA ASP A 16 -11.18 -16.36 2.19
C ASP A 16 -11.55 -14.87 2.21
N VAL A 17 -11.54 -14.27 3.41
CA VAL A 17 -11.82 -12.83 3.59
C VAL A 17 -10.72 -12.02 2.92
N GLY A 18 -11.12 -11.06 2.08
CA GLY A 18 -10.18 -10.27 1.31
C GLY A 18 -10.83 -9.20 0.44
N ILE A 19 -10.06 -8.65 -0.48
CA ILE A 19 -10.53 -7.59 -1.39
C ILE A 19 -11.28 -8.24 -2.57
N VAL A 20 -12.57 -7.91 -2.68
CA VAL A 20 -13.50 -8.38 -3.72
C VAL A 20 -13.47 -7.48 -4.94
N ALA A 21 -13.45 -6.16 -4.72
CA ALA A 21 -13.38 -5.15 -5.76
C ALA A 21 -12.48 -3.99 -5.31
N LEU A 22 -11.83 -3.33 -6.28
CA LEU A 22 -10.96 -2.19 -6.04
C LEU A 22 -11.26 -1.12 -7.09
N GLU A 23 -11.47 0.12 -6.62
CA GLU A 23 -11.67 1.29 -7.45
C GLU A 23 -10.64 2.36 -7.09
N ILE A 24 -10.12 3.08 -8.08
CA ILE A 24 -9.15 4.15 -7.87
C ILE A 24 -9.65 5.44 -8.51
N TYR A 25 -9.41 6.57 -7.86
CA TYR A 25 -9.62 7.90 -8.37
C TYR A 25 -8.34 8.74 -8.23
N PHE A 26 -8.07 9.56 -9.24
CA PHE A 26 -7.02 10.58 -9.22
C PHE A 26 -7.51 11.80 -10.02
N PRO A 27 -7.05 13.02 -9.69
CA PRO A 27 -7.46 14.24 -10.38
C PRO A 27 -7.16 14.20 -11.88
N SER A 28 -7.92 14.97 -12.65
CA SER A 28 -7.82 14.99 -14.12
C SER A 28 -6.62 15.77 -14.66
N GLN A 29 -5.77 16.34 -13.80
CA GLN A 29 -4.64 17.18 -14.18
C GLN A 29 -3.36 16.79 -13.45
N TYR A 30 -2.22 17.06 -14.08
CA TYR A 30 -0.90 16.82 -13.51
C TYR A 30 0.10 17.89 -13.96
N VAL A 31 1.19 18.01 -13.20
CA VAL A 31 2.41 18.72 -13.63
C VAL A 31 3.47 17.70 -14.05
N ASP A 32 4.16 17.96 -15.15
CA ASP A 32 5.27 17.13 -15.63
C ASP A 32 6.53 17.41 -14.81
N GLN A 33 7.22 16.36 -14.36
CA GLN A 33 8.39 16.50 -13.49
C GLN A 33 9.60 17.07 -14.22
N THR A 34 9.73 16.87 -15.53
CA THR A 34 10.80 17.50 -16.34
C THR A 34 10.58 19.01 -16.42
N GLU A 35 9.33 19.44 -16.59
CA GLU A 35 9.00 20.87 -16.57
C GLU A 35 9.14 21.46 -15.16
N LEU A 36 8.84 20.69 -14.12
CA LEU A 36 9.04 21.11 -12.74
C LEU A 36 10.54 21.24 -12.38
N GLU A 37 11.42 20.37 -12.93
CA GLU A 37 12.87 20.50 -12.79
C GLU A 37 13.36 21.85 -13.35
N LYS A 38 12.90 22.23 -14.54
CA LYS A 38 13.21 23.52 -15.17
C LYS A 38 12.70 24.69 -14.33
N TYR A 39 11.45 24.60 -13.85
CA TYR A 39 10.82 25.64 -13.05
C TYR A 39 11.56 25.88 -11.73
N ASP A 40 11.95 24.82 -11.03
CA ASP A 40 12.68 24.90 -9.77
C ASP A 40 14.18 25.24 -9.94
N GLY A 41 14.67 25.29 -11.19
CA GLY A 41 16.07 25.59 -11.49
C GLY A 41 17.04 24.51 -11.02
N VAL A 42 16.63 23.24 -11.07
CA VAL A 42 17.45 22.10 -10.64
C VAL A 42 18.02 21.32 -11.83
N ASP A 43 19.06 20.51 -11.58
CA ASP A 43 19.67 19.68 -12.62
C ASP A 43 18.67 18.69 -13.22
N ALA A 44 18.76 18.51 -14.55
CA ALA A 44 17.97 17.54 -15.29
C ALA A 44 18.15 16.13 -14.70
N GLY A 45 17.05 15.44 -14.45
CA GLY A 45 17.07 14.11 -13.85
C GLY A 45 16.94 14.10 -12.32
N LYS A 46 17.00 15.25 -11.62
CA LYS A 46 16.85 15.27 -10.15
C LYS A 46 15.54 14.64 -9.68
N TYR A 47 14.44 14.88 -10.37
CA TYR A 47 13.12 14.35 -10.05
C TYR A 47 12.82 13.10 -10.88
N THR A 48 13.09 13.13 -12.19
CA THR A 48 12.76 12.02 -13.10
C THR A 48 13.61 10.77 -12.90
N ILE A 49 14.87 10.91 -12.46
CA ILE A 49 15.80 9.80 -12.19
C ILE A 49 16.07 9.66 -10.69
N GLY A 50 16.35 10.78 -10.02
CA GLY A 50 16.69 10.83 -8.60
C GLY A 50 15.54 10.36 -7.71
N LEU A 51 14.34 10.90 -7.94
CA LEU A 51 13.10 10.44 -7.28
C LEU A 51 12.43 9.30 -8.05
N GLY A 52 12.64 9.25 -9.37
CA GLY A 52 11.97 8.29 -10.25
C GLY A 52 10.53 8.67 -10.55
N GLN A 53 10.20 9.97 -10.55
CA GLN A 53 8.85 10.48 -10.75
C GLN A 53 8.70 11.11 -12.14
N ALA A 54 7.65 10.77 -12.88
CA ALA A 54 7.40 11.36 -14.20
C ALA A 54 6.37 12.49 -14.15
N ARG A 55 5.27 12.29 -13.42
CA ARG A 55 4.15 13.23 -13.34
C ARG A 55 3.60 13.27 -11.92
N MET A 56 3.09 14.42 -11.50
CA MET A 56 2.47 14.62 -10.18
C MET A 56 1.04 15.14 -10.35
N GLY A 57 0.06 14.34 -9.96
CA GLY A 57 -1.35 14.75 -9.96
C GLY A 57 -1.66 15.70 -8.82
N PHE A 58 -2.56 16.66 -9.03
CA PHE A 58 -2.92 17.62 -7.99
C PHE A 58 -4.37 18.07 -8.13
N CYS A 59 -4.98 18.40 -7.00
CA CYS A 59 -6.34 18.94 -6.92
C CYS A 59 -6.34 20.45 -7.18
N SER A 60 -7.44 20.94 -7.75
CA SER A 60 -7.76 22.38 -7.75
C SER A 60 -8.66 22.73 -6.55
N ASP A 61 -9.16 23.96 -6.49
CA ASP A 61 -10.15 24.41 -5.50
C ASP A 61 -11.52 23.70 -5.61
N ARG A 62 -11.71 22.83 -6.61
CA ARG A 62 -12.92 22.03 -6.81
C ARG A 62 -12.89 20.63 -6.17
N GLU A 63 -11.74 20.18 -5.69
CA GLU A 63 -11.57 18.82 -5.15
C GLU A 63 -10.93 18.88 -3.76
N ASP A 64 -11.65 18.36 -2.78
CA ASP A 64 -11.18 18.13 -1.40
C ASP A 64 -11.27 16.64 -1.02
N ILE A 65 -10.81 16.29 0.19
CA ILE A 65 -10.84 14.90 0.68
C ILE A 65 -12.24 14.26 0.62
N ASN A 66 -13.30 15.02 0.93
CA ASN A 66 -14.67 14.52 0.89
C ASN A 66 -15.07 14.16 -0.54
N SER A 67 -14.83 15.05 -1.50
CA SER A 67 -15.16 14.85 -2.92
C SER A 67 -14.36 13.70 -3.54
N LEU A 68 -13.08 13.53 -3.18
CA LEU A 68 -12.26 12.40 -3.61
C LEU A 68 -12.88 11.08 -3.13
N CYS A 69 -13.25 11.01 -1.85
CA CYS A 69 -13.85 9.83 -1.24
C CYS A 69 -15.27 9.54 -1.78
N LEU A 70 -16.12 10.56 -1.93
CA LEU A 70 -17.46 10.42 -2.53
C LEU A 70 -17.36 9.86 -3.95
N THR A 71 -16.45 10.41 -4.75
CA THR A 71 -16.26 10.03 -6.15
C THR A 71 -15.82 8.57 -6.29
N VAL A 72 -14.82 8.14 -5.52
CA VAL A 72 -14.32 6.76 -5.63
C VAL A 72 -15.32 5.72 -5.10
N VAL A 73 -16.07 6.05 -4.06
CA VAL A 73 -17.13 5.18 -3.52
C VAL A 73 -18.25 5.01 -4.53
N GLN A 74 -18.80 6.10 -5.05
CA GLN A 74 -19.88 6.05 -6.03
C GLN A 74 -19.47 5.26 -7.27
N LYS A 75 -18.27 5.51 -7.81
CA LYS A 75 -17.74 4.75 -8.96
C LYS A 75 -17.62 3.26 -8.69
N LEU A 76 -17.17 2.87 -7.49
CA LEU A 76 -17.08 1.46 -7.11
C LEU A 76 -18.47 0.82 -7.09
N MET A 77 -19.45 1.47 -6.45
CA MET A 77 -20.82 0.96 -6.32
C MET A 77 -21.48 0.80 -7.70
N GLU A 78 -21.38 1.83 -8.56
CA GLU A 78 -21.92 1.82 -9.92
C GLU A 78 -21.28 0.73 -10.79
N ARG A 79 -19.94 0.66 -10.82
CA ARG A 79 -19.20 -0.30 -11.65
C ARG A 79 -19.51 -1.75 -11.28
N ASN A 80 -19.75 -2.02 -10.00
CA ASN A 80 -20.01 -3.37 -9.50
C ASN A 80 -21.51 -3.65 -9.32
N ASN A 81 -22.40 -2.73 -9.74
CA ASN A 81 -23.85 -2.83 -9.62
C ASN A 81 -24.32 -3.20 -8.19
N LEU A 82 -23.73 -2.55 -7.18
CA LEU A 82 -24.01 -2.83 -5.77
C LEU A 82 -25.14 -1.93 -5.25
N SER A 83 -26.04 -2.52 -4.45
CA SER A 83 -26.96 -1.73 -3.63
C SER A 83 -26.20 -1.15 -2.43
N TYR A 84 -26.51 0.09 -2.05
CA TYR A 84 -25.98 0.66 -0.81
C TYR A 84 -26.40 -0.13 0.44
N ASP A 85 -27.48 -0.92 0.38
CA ASP A 85 -27.94 -1.79 1.48
C ASP A 85 -27.01 -2.97 1.75
N CYS A 86 -26.15 -3.36 0.80
CA CYS A 86 -25.23 -4.49 0.97
C CYS A 86 -23.95 -4.13 1.74
N ILE A 87 -23.82 -2.91 2.26
CA ILE A 87 -22.67 -2.44 3.03
C ILE A 87 -23.06 -2.36 4.50
N GLY A 88 -22.34 -3.08 5.37
CA GLY A 88 -22.55 -3.07 6.82
C GLY A 88 -21.45 -2.33 7.60
N ARG A 89 -20.31 -2.07 6.94
CA ARG A 89 -19.22 -1.26 7.50
C ARG A 89 -18.63 -0.35 6.43
N LEU A 90 -18.37 0.90 6.79
CA LEU A 90 -17.69 1.89 5.95
C LEU A 90 -16.66 2.64 6.80
N GLU A 91 -15.38 2.58 6.41
CA GLU A 91 -14.31 3.23 7.17
C GLU A 91 -13.31 3.97 6.25
N VAL A 92 -12.91 5.17 6.65
CA VAL A 92 -11.99 6.02 5.88
C VAL A 92 -10.62 6.11 6.57
N GLY A 93 -9.57 5.77 5.83
CA GLY A 93 -8.19 6.10 6.18
C GLY A 93 -7.76 7.38 5.49
N THR A 94 -7.36 8.41 6.24
CA THR A 94 -6.84 9.66 5.67
C THR A 94 -5.94 10.39 6.67
N GLU A 95 -5.01 11.20 6.16
CA GLU A 95 -4.27 12.21 6.91
C GLU A 95 -4.52 13.65 6.40
N THR A 96 -5.54 13.82 5.55
CA THR A 96 -6.00 15.11 5.00
C THR A 96 -7.19 15.61 5.82
N ILE A 97 -6.90 16.32 6.92
CA ILE A 97 -7.89 16.71 7.91
C ILE A 97 -8.41 18.12 7.62
N ILE A 98 -9.69 18.23 7.26
CA ILE A 98 -10.39 19.52 7.06
C ILE A 98 -11.40 19.83 8.18
N ASP A 99 -11.76 18.84 9.00
CA ASP A 99 -12.54 19.01 10.21
C ASP A 99 -11.94 18.13 11.32
N LYS A 100 -11.83 18.68 12.54
CA LYS A 100 -11.15 18.02 13.67
C LYS A 100 -12.05 17.07 14.46
N SER A 101 -13.35 17.06 14.18
CA SER A 101 -14.35 16.25 14.88
C SER A 101 -15.25 15.47 13.93
N LYS A 102 -15.69 16.08 12.82
CA LYS A 102 -16.58 15.45 11.85
C LYS A 102 -15.77 14.60 10.88
N SER A 103 -16.04 13.31 10.87
CA SER A 103 -15.37 12.36 9.98
C SER A 103 -15.85 12.46 8.53
N VAL A 104 -14.95 12.18 7.58
CA VAL A 104 -15.23 11.97 6.16
C VAL A 104 -16.27 10.86 6.00
N LYS A 105 -16.20 9.79 6.82
CA LYS A 105 -17.23 8.73 6.85
C LYS A 105 -18.64 9.28 6.97
N THR A 106 -18.87 10.27 7.85
CA THR A 106 -20.22 10.86 8.00
C THR A 106 -20.64 11.71 6.80
N VAL A 107 -19.69 12.24 6.03
CA VAL A 107 -19.98 12.91 4.75
C VAL A 107 -20.37 11.88 3.69
N LEU A 108 -19.71 10.72 3.65
CA LEU A 108 -20.03 9.62 2.73
C LEU A 108 -21.43 9.03 2.94
N MET A 109 -22.00 9.16 4.14
CA MET A 109 -23.36 8.69 4.41
C MET A 109 -24.43 9.36 3.52
N GLN A 110 -24.14 10.53 2.91
CA GLN A 110 -25.02 11.13 1.90
C GLN A 110 -25.35 10.16 0.75
N LEU A 111 -24.39 9.30 0.35
CA LEU A 111 -24.60 8.31 -0.70
C LEU A 111 -25.56 7.17 -0.29
N PHE A 112 -25.79 6.99 1.01
CA PHE A 112 -26.61 5.93 1.57
C PHE A 112 -28.02 6.41 1.99
N GLU A 113 -28.26 7.72 2.00
CA GLU A 113 -29.52 8.31 2.49
C GLU A 113 -30.73 7.82 1.70
N GLU A 114 -30.64 7.76 0.37
CA GLU A 114 -31.76 7.34 -0.49
C GLU A 114 -32.15 5.87 -0.30
N SER A 115 -31.19 4.99 0.02
CA SER A 115 -31.49 3.57 0.29
C SER A 115 -32.07 3.36 1.70
N GLY A 116 -31.90 4.34 2.59
CA GLY A 116 -32.27 4.23 4.00
C GLY A 116 -31.29 3.39 4.84
N ASN A 117 -30.17 2.94 4.27
CA ASN A 117 -29.17 2.16 5.00
C ASN A 117 -28.28 3.05 5.88
N THR A 118 -28.72 3.29 7.11
CA THR A 118 -27.97 4.09 8.10
C THR A 118 -27.24 3.26 9.15
N ASP A 119 -27.55 1.97 9.26
CA ASP A 119 -26.89 1.04 10.18
C ASP A 119 -25.60 0.51 9.54
N VAL A 120 -24.58 1.36 9.51
CA VAL A 120 -23.27 1.10 8.88
C VAL A 120 -22.16 1.49 9.85
N GLU A 121 -21.44 0.50 10.39
CA GLU A 121 -20.32 0.71 11.32
C GLU A 121 -19.12 1.41 10.66
N GLY A 122 -18.16 1.86 11.48
CA GLY A 122 -16.92 2.51 11.03
C GLY A 122 -16.96 4.04 11.05
N ILE A 123 -15.78 4.66 11.09
CA ILE A 123 -15.58 6.12 11.13
C ILE A 123 -14.33 6.48 10.31
N ASP A 124 -13.52 7.44 10.75
CA ASP A 124 -12.20 7.72 10.17
C ASP A 124 -11.10 7.15 11.09
N THR A 125 -9.97 6.74 10.51
CA THR A 125 -8.79 6.29 11.24
C THR A 125 -7.52 6.89 10.64
N THR A 126 -6.65 7.43 11.49
CA THR A 126 -5.52 8.27 11.05
C THR A 126 -4.24 7.92 11.79
N ASN A 127 -3.21 7.60 11.01
CA ASN A 127 -1.80 7.75 11.37
C ASN A 127 -1.00 7.93 10.08
N ALA A 128 -0.82 9.18 9.64
CA ALA A 128 -0.14 9.49 8.37
C ALA A 128 -0.63 8.56 7.22
N CYS A 129 0.28 8.11 6.38
CA CYS A 129 0.00 7.23 5.24
C CYS A 129 -0.45 5.80 5.62
N TYR A 130 -0.54 5.44 6.91
CA TYR A 130 -0.95 4.11 7.37
C TYR A 130 -2.47 3.94 7.54
N GLY A 131 -3.23 5.05 7.60
CA GLY A 131 -4.68 5.04 7.92
C GLY A 131 -5.50 4.08 7.05
N GLY A 132 -5.24 4.00 5.74
CA GLY A 132 -5.94 3.08 4.85
C GLY A 132 -5.73 1.60 5.21
N THR A 133 -4.53 1.24 5.70
CA THR A 133 -4.22 -0.11 6.17
C THR A 133 -4.84 -0.42 7.52
N ALA A 134 -4.90 0.56 8.42
CA ALA A 134 -5.66 0.41 9.66
C ALA A 134 -7.15 0.13 9.35
N ALA A 135 -7.77 0.89 8.44
CA ALA A 135 -9.15 0.69 8.02
C ALA A 135 -9.38 -0.68 7.38
N LEU A 136 -8.45 -1.14 6.53
CA LEU A 136 -8.51 -2.47 5.93
C LEU A 136 -8.43 -3.59 6.97
N PHE A 137 -7.55 -3.47 7.96
CA PHE A 137 -7.46 -4.45 9.03
C PHE A 137 -8.71 -4.45 9.91
N ASN A 138 -9.26 -3.28 10.23
CA ASN A 138 -10.50 -3.16 10.99
C ASN A 138 -11.67 -3.82 10.24
N ALA A 139 -11.76 -3.63 8.93
CA ALA A 139 -12.77 -4.27 8.09
C ALA A 139 -12.65 -5.81 8.08
N ILE A 140 -11.44 -6.34 7.88
CA ILE A 140 -11.21 -7.79 7.91
C ILE A 140 -11.56 -8.36 9.29
N ASN A 141 -11.11 -7.70 10.36
CA ASN A 141 -11.40 -8.14 11.72
C ASN A 141 -12.91 -8.10 12.02
N TRP A 142 -13.63 -7.09 11.51
CA TRP A 142 -15.10 -7.00 11.66
C TRP A 142 -15.81 -8.15 10.95
N ILE A 143 -15.43 -8.47 9.71
CA ILE A 143 -15.99 -9.62 8.96
C ILE A 143 -15.72 -10.94 9.70
N GLU A 144 -14.55 -11.10 10.31
CA GLU A 144 -14.19 -12.30 11.07
C GLU A 144 -14.74 -12.30 12.53
N SER A 145 -15.52 -11.30 12.91
CA SER A 145 -16.06 -11.16 14.27
C SER A 145 -17.47 -11.72 14.42
N SER A 146 -17.92 -11.88 15.67
CA SER A 146 -19.32 -12.20 15.98
C SER A 146 -20.31 -11.08 15.64
N SER A 147 -19.83 -9.88 15.28
CA SER A 147 -20.66 -8.72 14.93
C SER A 147 -20.87 -8.60 13.42
N TRP A 148 -20.29 -9.51 12.63
CA TRP A 148 -20.53 -9.54 11.20
C TRP A 148 -21.99 -9.94 10.92
N ASP A 149 -22.65 -9.15 10.09
CA ASP A 149 -24.07 -9.29 9.75
C ASP A 149 -24.30 -9.88 8.33
N GLY A 150 -23.24 -10.34 7.68
CA GLY A 150 -23.28 -10.89 6.33
C GLY A 150 -23.06 -9.87 5.21
N ARG A 151 -23.05 -8.56 5.51
CA ARG A 151 -22.83 -7.50 4.52
C ARG A 151 -21.34 -7.26 4.25
N TYR A 152 -21.03 -6.54 3.18
CA TYR A 152 -19.66 -6.16 2.85
C TYR A 152 -19.15 -5.05 3.78
N ALA A 153 -17.83 -5.01 3.94
CA ALA A 153 -17.14 -3.82 4.43
C ALA A 153 -16.59 -3.02 3.24
N LEU A 154 -16.71 -1.70 3.29
CA LEU A 154 -16.17 -0.77 2.31
C LEU A 154 -15.07 0.07 2.97
N VAL A 155 -13.85 -0.05 2.46
CA VAL A 155 -12.69 0.68 2.97
C VAL A 155 -12.33 1.77 1.97
N VAL A 156 -12.16 3.00 2.43
CA VAL A 156 -11.75 4.13 1.58
C VAL A 156 -10.44 4.69 2.11
N ALA A 157 -9.44 4.83 1.25
CA ALA A 157 -8.21 5.55 1.55
C ALA A 157 -8.11 6.75 0.61
N GLY A 158 -7.94 7.95 1.13
CA GLY A 158 -7.94 9.16 0.31
C GLY A 158 -7.07 10.25 0.91
N ASP A 159 -6.35 11.00 0.08
CA ASP A 159 -5.51 12.10 0.52
C ASP A 159 -5.15 13.11 -0.57
N ILE A 160 -4.79 14.31 -0.13
CA ILE A 160 -4.15 15.36 -0.92
C ILE A 160 -2.78 15.64 -0.28
N ALA A 161 -1.72 15.15 -0.92
CA ALA A 161 -0.35 15.28 -0.44
C ALA A 161 0.30 16.54 -1.01
N VAL A 162 0.32 17.60 -0.21
CA VAL A 162 0.90 18.91 -0.55
C VAL A 162 2.03 19.29 0.39
N TYR A 163 3.05 19.94 -0.16
CA TYR A 163 4.23 20.39 0.58
C TYR A 163 4.56 21.84 0.27
N ALA A 164 5.18 22.50 1.23
CA ALA A 164 5.77 23.82 1.06
C ALA A 164 6.80 23.82 -0.08
N SER A 165 7.16 25.01 -0.58
CA SER A 165 8.19 25.14 -1.61
C SER A 165 9.51 24.55 -1.13
N GLY A 166 10.16 23.73 -1.96
CA GLY A 166 11.41 23.05 -1.61
C GLY A 166 11.45 21.61 -2.11
N ASN A 167 12.46 20.86 -1.67
CA ASN A 167 12.78 19.52 -2.21
C ASN A 167 11.68 18.45 -1.99
N ALA A 168 10.70 18.69 -1.11
CA ALA A 168 9.58 17.76 -0.87
C ALA A 168 8.37 18.02 -1.78
N ARG A 169 8.25 19.22 -2.38
CA ARG A 169 7.14 19.53 -3.29
C ARG A 169 7.00 18.55 -4.46
N PRO A 170 8.09 18.11 -5.12
CA PRO A 170 8.00 17.15 -6.23
C PRO A 170 7.55 15.74 -5.83
N THR A 171 7.43 15.44 -4.53
CA THR A 171 6.95 14.15 -4.03
C THR A 171 5.49 14.19 -3.57
N GLY A 172 4.75 15.27 -3.89
CA GLY A 172 3.31 15.35 -3.65
C GLY A 172 2.50 14.42 -4.57
N GLY A 173 1.18 14.56 -4.50
CA GLY A 173 0.23 13.77 -5.28
C GLY A 173 -1.17 13.86 -4.67
N ALA A 174 -2.17 13.28 -5.34
CA ALA A 174 -3.53 13.22 -4.80
C ALA A 174 -4.30 12.04 -5.41
N GLY A 175 -5.19 11.46 -4.62
CA GLY A 175 -6.08 10.40 -5.09
C GLY A 175 -6.85 9.73 -3.96
N ALA A 176 -7.70 8.79 -4.35
CA ALA A 176 -8.42 7.93 -3.43
C ALA A 176 -8.57 6.52 -4.00
N VAL A 177 -8.66 5.52 -3.12
CA VAL A 177 -8.94 4.13 -3.45
C VAL A 177 -10.08 3.64 -2.56
N ALA A 178 -11.09 3.01 -3.16
CA ALA A 178 -12.12 2.26 -2.44
C ALA A 178 -11.89 0.76 -2.65
N MET A 179 -12.04 -0.02 -1.57
CA MET A 179 -11.89 -1.47 -1.58
C MET A 179 -13.12 -2.10 -0.94
N LEU A 180 -13.82 -2.94 -1.70
CA LEU A 180 -14.88 -3.79 -1.16
C LEU A 180 -14.25 -5.03 -0.54
N VAL A 181 -14.55 -5.31 0.72
CA VAL A 181 -13.99 -6.42 1.49
C VAL A 181 -15.10 -7.39 1.88
N GLY A 182 -14.86 -8.67 1.65
CA GLY A 182 -15.85 -9.73 1.88
C GLY A 182 -15.24 -11.12 1.87
N PRO A 183 -16.05 -12.17 2.15
CA PRO A 183 -15.64 -13.56 2.03
C PRO A 183 -15.48 -13.99 0.57
N ASN A 184 -14.78 -15.11 0.34
CA ASN A 184 -14.56 -15.70 -0.99
C ASN A 184 -13.93 -14.72 -1.99
N ALA A 185 -13.02 -13.89 -1.50
CA ALA A 185 -12.37 -12.85 -2.31
C ALA A 185 -11.33 -13.44 -3.28
N PRO A 186 -11.09 -12.81 -4.44
CA PRO A 186 -9.97 -13.16 -5.31
C PRO A 186 -8.61 -12.78 -4.72
N LEU A 187 -8.58 -11.78 -3.83
CA LEU A 187 -7.38 -11.27 -3.16
C LEU A 187 -7.49 -11.50 -1.65
N ILE A 188 -7.08 -12.68 -1.20
CA ILE A 188 -7.35 -13.23 0.14
C ILE A 188 -6.28 -12.78 1.12
N PHE A 189 -6.67 -12.29 2.30
CA PHE A 189 -5.70 -11.98 3.35
C PHE A 189 -5.12 -13.25 3.97
N GLU A 190 -3.79 -13.38 4.02
CA GLU A 190 -3.18 -14.53 4.70
C GLU A 190 -3.26 -14.34 6.22
N ARG A 191 -4.12 -15.16 6.85
CA ARG A 191 -4.43 -15.06 8.28
C ARG A 191 -3.20 -15.20 9.15
N GLY A 192 -3.12 -14.36 10.18
CA GLY A 192 -2.03 -14.35 11.14
C GLY A 192 -0.72 -13.72 10.64
N LEU A 193 -0.58 -13.41 9.35
CA LEU A 193 0.66 -12.89 8.75
C LEU A 193 0.72 -11.36 8.68
N ARG A 194 0.58 -10.70 9.82
CA ARG A 194 0.76 -9.23 9.97
C ARG A 194 2.05 -8.93 10.74
N GLY A 195 3.12 -8.52 10.05
CA GLY A 195 4.37 -8.07 10.66
C GLY A 195 4.34 -6.58 10.97
N THR A 196 3.87 -6.20 12.15
CA THR A 196 3.64 -4.80 12.56
C THR A 196 4.81 -4.24 13.37
N HIS A 197 5.15 -2.98 13.14
CA HIS A 197 6.06 -2.19 13.98
C HIS A 197 5.48 -0.78 14.18
N MET A 198 5.48 -0.30 15.42
CA MET A 198 5.07 1.05 15.76
C MET A 198 6.10 1.62 16.73
N GLN A 199 6.45 2.89 16.57
CA GLN A 199 7.46 3.53 17.40
C GLN A 199 7.21 5.04 17.41
N HIS A 200 7.45 5.71 18.52
CA HIS A 200 7.40 7.17 18.55
C HIS A 200 8.57 7.77 17.74
N ALA A 201 8.26 8.62 16.75
CA ALA A 201 9.20 9.35 15.92
C ALA A 201 8.63 10.70 15.46
N TYR A 202 9.50 11.66 15.18
CA TYR A 202 9.16 12.96 14.59
C TYR A 202 9.79 13.11 13.21
N ASP A 203 9.63 12.09 12.37
CA ASP A 203 10.19 12.04 11.02
C ASP A 203 9.36 12.86 10.01
N PHE A 204 8.04 12.80 10.14
CA PHE A 204 7.07 13.63 9.43
C PHE A 204 5.81 13.76 10.30
N TYR A 205 5.31 14.98 10.47
CA TYR A 205 4.14 15.27 11.28
C TYR A 205 3.51 16.62 10.91
N LYS A 206 2.23 16.82 11.22
CA LYS A 206 1.46 18.06 10.94
C LYS A 206 1.06 18.74 12.25
N PRO A 207 1.98 19.45 12.93
CA PRO A 207 1.68 20.10 14.21
C PRO A 207 0.96 21.45 14.04
N ASP A 208 1.13 22.10 12.88
CA ASP A 208 0.55 23.40 12.57
C ASP A 208 -0.86 23.22 11.98
N MET A 209 -1.87 23.55 12.77
CA MET A 209 -3.28 23.38 12.40
C MET A 209 -3.79 24.44 11.42
N VAL A 210 -2.99 25.47 11.11
CA VAL A 210 -3.35 26.55 10.17
C VAL A 210 -2.77 26.27 8.77
N SER A 211 -1.82 25.35 8.66
CA SER A 211 -1.12 25.00 7.42
C SER A 211 -1.44 23.57 7.00
N GLU A 212 -1.65 23.36 5.70
CA GLU A 212 -1.74 22.00 5.13
C GLU A 212 -0.37 21.30 5.09
N TYR A 213 0.72 22.07 5.18
CA TYR A 213 2.07 21.54 4.98
C TYR A 213 2.62 20.85 6.23
N PRO A 214 3.23 19.67 6.08
CA PRO A 214 3.87 18.97 7.17
C PRO A 214 5.23 19.56 7.55
N VAL A 215 5.65 19.32 8.79
CA VAL A 215 7.05 19.39 9.20
C VAL A 215 7.70 18.05 8.84
N VAL A 216 8.82 18.10 8.10
CA VAL A 216 9.47 16.90 7.57
C VAL A 216 10.96 16.95 7.81
N ASP A 217 11.50 15.95 8.50
CA ASP A 217 12.93 15.64 8.49
C ASP A 217 13.17 14.54 7.45
N GLY A 218 13.52 14.95 6.22
CA GLY A 218 13.63 14.02 5.08
C GLY A 218 14.70 12.95 5.24
N LYS A 219 15.75 13.18 6.05
CA LYS A 219 16.74 12.15 6.34
C LYS A 219 16.16 11.16 7.36
N LEU A 220 15.59 11.66 8.45
CA LEU A 220 14.98 10.81 9.47
C LEU A 220 13.82 9.98 8.89
N SER A 221 13.00 10.53 7.99
CA SER A 221 11.88 9.80 7.37
C SER A 221 12.33 8.59 6.54
N ILE A 222 13.44 8.70 5.82
CA ILE A 222 14.02 7.57 5.08
C ILE A 222 14.54 6.52 6.07
N GLN A 223 15.22 6.93 7.15
CA GLN A 223 15.71 6.01 8.18
C GLN A 223 14.56 5.27 8.89
N CYS A 224 13.53 6.01 9.32
CA CYS A 224 12.35 5.44 9.96
C CYS A 224 11.63 4.46 9.03
N TYR A 225 11.43 4.82 7.76
CA TYR A 225 10.84 3.91 6.76
C TYR A 225 11.63 2.61 6.60
N LEU A 226 12.96 2.67 6.42
CA LEU A 226 13.79 1.48 6.22
C LEU A 226 13.91 0.64 7.49
N SER A 227 14.04 1.27 8.66
CA SER A 227 14.06 0.56 9.95
C SER A 227 12.73 -0.14 10.25
N ALA A 228 11.61 0.48 9.88
CA ALA A 228 10.29 -0.12 9.97
C ALA A 228 10.16 -1.32 9.03
N LEU A 229 10.68 -1.20 7.81
CA LEU A 229 10.72 -2.30 6.84
C LEU A 229 11.51 -3.51 7.39
N ASP A 230 12.71 -3.29 7.92
CA ASP A 230 13.53 -4.35 8.53
C ASP A 230 12.77 -5.09 9.64
N ARG A 231 12.14 -4.32 10.55
CA ARG A 231 11.40 -4.89 11.68
C ARG A 231 10.15 -5.62 11.24
N CYS A 232 9.35 -5.01 10.38
CA CYS A 232 8.12 -5.60 9.85
C CYS A 232 8.41 -6.90 9.09
N TYR A 233 9.46 -6.92 8.26
CA TYR A 233 9.87 -8.11 7.52
C TYR A 233 10.34 -9.22 8.46
N THR A 234 11.15 -8.90 9.47
CA THR A 234 11.57 -9.86 10.50
C THR A 234 10.38 -10.48 11.24
N VAL A 235 9.42 -9.65 11.69
CA VAL A 235 8.22 -10.16 12.37
C VAL A 235 7.37 -11.03 11.43
N TYR A 236 7.20 -10.62 10.17
CA TYR A 236 6.47 -11.40 9.18
C TYR A 236 7.12 -12.78 8.95
N ARG A 237 8.45 -12.82 8.75
CA ARG A 237 9.22 -14.07 8.56
C ARG A 237 9.08 -15.01 9.75
N ASN A 238 9.15 -14.49 10.97
CA ASN A 238 8.95 -15.29 12.18
C ASN A 238 7.56 -15.91 12.24
N LYS A 239 6.52 -15.15 11.86
CA LYS A 239 5.13 -15.62 11.87
C LYS A 239 4.87 -16.71 10.83
N ILE A 240 5.35 -16.53 9.61
CA ILE A 240 5.15 -17.54 8.56
C ILE A 240 6.00 -18.79 8.81
N HIS A 241 7.22 -18.64 9.33
CA HIS A 241 8.03 -19.79 9.74
C HIS A 241 7.33 -20.60 10.84
N ALA A 242 6.73 -19.95 11.84
CA ALA A 242 5.95 -20.64 12.87
C ALA A 242 4.71 -21.36 12.32
N GLN A 243 4.08 -20.85 11.25
CA GLN A 243 2.99 -21.55 10.55
C GLN A 243 3.52 -22.77 9.80
N TRP A 244 4.59 -22.62 9.01
CA TRP A 244 5.22 -23.72 8.27
C TRP A 244 5.74 -24.84 9.18
N GLN A 245 6.32 -24.50 10.33
CA GLN A 245 6.75 -25.50 11.31
C GLN A 245 5.57 -26.34 11.83
N LYS A 246 4.39 -25.74 12.05
CA LYS A 246 3.18 -26.49 12.44
C LYS A 246 2.69 -27.42 11.33
N GLU A 247 2.96 -27.07 10.08
CA GLU A 247 2.67 -27.88 8.89
C GLU A 247 3.78 -28.90 8.56
N GLY A 248 4.83 -28.99 9.39
CA GLY A 248 5.96 -29.91 9.19
C GLY A 248 6.95 -29.49 8.10
N MET A 249 6.92 -28.22 7.68
CA MET A 249 7.86 -27.65 6.71
C MET A 249 8.97 -26.86 7.43
N ASP A 250 10.22 -27.29 7.27
CA ASP A 250 11.39 -26.55 7.73
C ASP A 250 12.08 -25.84 6.56
N ARG A 251 11.62 -24.62 6.29
CA ARG A 251 12.17 -23.75 5.23
C ARG A 251 12.27 -22.31 5.71
N HIS A 252 13.25 -21.59 5.17
CA HIS A 252 13.44 -20.18 5.42
C HIS A 252 12.65 -19.34 4.43
N PHE A 253 12.03 -18.28 4.94
CA PHE A 253 11.31 -17.31 4.12
C PHE A 253 12.30 -16.32 3.48
N THR A 254 12.20 -16.13 2.17
CA THR A 254 13.00 -15.17 1.38
C THR A 254 12.11 -14.41 0.39
N LEU A 255 12.68 -13.42 -0.30
CA LEU A 255 11.99 -12.67 -1.36
C LEU A 255 11.49 -13.56 -2.52
N ASN A 256 12.04 -14.76 -2.69
CA ASN A 256 11.57 -15.70 -3.71
C ASN A 256 10.18 -16.28 -3.40
N ASP A 257 9.76 -16.24 -2.13
CA ASP A 257 8.46 -16.74 -1.67
C ASP A 257 7.31 -15.76 -1.89
N PHE A 258 7.64 -14.54 -2.34
CA PHE A 258 6.68 -13.58 -2.85
C PHE A 258 6.63 -13.67 -4.38
N GLY A 259 5.43 -13.76 -4.94
CA GLY A 259 5.21 -13.56 -6.37
C GLY A 259 5.42 -12.10 -6.74
N PHE A 260 4.85 -11.20 -5.95
CA PHE A 260 4.96 -9.75 -6.09
C PHE A 260 5.21 -9.09 -4.75
N MET A 261 5.81 -7.90 -4.79
CA MET A 261 6.04 -7.06 -3.61
C MET A 261 5.62 -5.63 -3.93
N ILE A 262 4.68 -5.10 -3.14
CA ILE A 262 4.20 -3.74 -3.24
C ILE A 262 4.47 -2.99 -1.94
N PHE A 263 4.63 -1.67 -2.06
CA PHE A 263 5.08 -0.82 -0.97
C PHE A 263 4.26 0.47 -0.96
N HIS A 264 4.11 1.09 0.20
CA HIS A 264 3.85 2.52 0.25
C HIS A 264 4.93 3.23 -0.58
N SER A 265 4.51 4.09 -1.50
CA SER A 265 5.41 4.72 -2.46
C SER A 265 5.39 6.24 -2.31
N PRO A 266 6.25 6.81 -1.43
CA PRO A 266 6.49 8.25 -1.41
C PRO A 266 7.07 8.75 -2.74
N TYR A 267 7.95 7.96 -3.34
CA TYR A 267 8.51 8.13 -4.67
C TYR A 267 9.16 6.80 -5.12
N CYS A 268 9.25 6.57 -6.43
CA CYS A 268 9.68 5.28 -6.98
C CYS A 268 11.09 4.85 -6.55
N LYS A 269 12.04 5.78 -6.39
CA LYS A 269 13.41 5.46 -5.98
C LYS A 269 13.47 4.81 -4.59
N LEU A 270 12.67 5.27 -3.63
CA LEU A 270 12.66 4.67 -2.29
C LEU A 270 12.14 3.22 -2.35
N VAL A 271 11.16 2.94 -3.20
CA VAL A 271 10.66 1.56 -3.38
C VAL A 271 11.75 0.66 -3.99
N GLN A 272 12.51 1.16 -4.97
CA GLN A 272 13.66 0.42 -5.51
C GLN A 272 14.70 0.09 -4.41
N LYS A 273 15.02 1.08 -3.55
CA LYS A 273 15.89 0.88 -2.39
C LYS A 273 15.31 -0.10 -1.37
N SER A 274 13.98 -0.13 -1.22
CA SER A 274 13.28 -1.01 -0.29
C SER A 274 13.42 -2.49 -0.69
N VAL A 275 13.32 -2.80 -1.98
CA VAL A 275 13.56 -4.17 -2.47
C VAL A 275 15.02 -4.59 -2.23
N ALA A 276 15.98 -3.70 -2.51
CA ALA A 276 17.38 -3.91 -2.20
C ALA A 276 17.61 -4.15 -0.69
N ARG A 277 16.90 -3.40 0.16
CA ARG A 277 16.96 -3.54 1.62
C ARG A 277 16.43 -4.88 2.11
N LEU A 278 15.34 -5.38 1.53
CA LEU A 278 14.85 -6.72 1.84
C LEU A 278 15.82 -7.82 1.39
N LEU A 279 16.49 -7.63 0.25
CA LEU A 279 17.52 -8.58 -0.20
C LEU A 279 18.72 -8.58 0.75
N LEU A 280 19.10 -7.43 1.31
CA LEU A 280 20.09 -7.35 2.39
C LEU A 280 19.62 -8.08 3.65
N ASN A 281 18.34 -7.99 4.02
CA ASN A 281 17.79 -8.75 5.14
C ASN A 281 17.90 -10.26 4.90
N ASP A 282 17.57 -10.73 3.69
CA ASP A 282 17.73 -12.15 3.32
C ASP A 282 19.21 -12.58 3.41
N PHE A 283 20.12 -11.79 2.83
CA PHE A 283 21.56 -12.04 2.86
C PHE A 283 22.12 -12.16 4.28
N LEU A 284 21.76 -11.25 5.18
CA LEU A 284 22.25 -11.25 6.57
C LEU A 284 21.55 -12.28 7.47
N SER A 285 20.41 -12.84 7.03
CA SER A 285 19.72 -13.88 7.78
C SER A 285 20.16 -15.29 7.40
N ASP A 286 20.79 -15.44 6.24
CA ASP A 286 21.45 -16.68 5.86
C ASP A 286 22.79 -16.81 6.61
N GLN A 287 23.03 -17.95 7.26
CA GLN A 287 24.27 -18.20 7.97
C GLN A 287 25.45 -18.41 7.01
N ASN A 288 25.19 -18.90 5.80
CA ASN A 288 26.21 -19.19 4.79
C ASN A 288 25.70 -18.78 3.40
N PRO A 289 25.47 -17.48 3.14
CA PRO A 289 24.99 -17.01 1.84
C PRO A 289 25.99 -17.41 0.75
N GLU A 290 25.47 -18.01 -0.33
CA GLU A 290 26.27 -18.35 -1.51
C GLU A 290 26.65 -17.07 -2.27
N THR A 291 27.91 -16.66 -2.17
CA THR A 291 28.42 -15.42 -2.78
C THR A 291 29.36 -15.66 -3.95
N ALA A 292 29.74 -16.91 -4.24
CA ALA A 292 30.51 -17.19 -5.44
C ALA A 292 29.63 -17.11 -6.71
N THR A 293 28.35 -17.48 -6.59
CA THR A 293 27.38 -17.50 -7.68
C THR A 293 26.00 -17.00 -7.24
N GLY A 294 25.05 -16.87 -8.18
CA GLY A 294 23.67 -16.52 -7.85
C GLY A 294 23.47 -15.05 -7.47
N ILE A 295 22.41 -14.78 -6.71
CA ILE A 295 21.94 -13.42 -6.45
C ILE A 295 22.85 -12.62 -5.49
N PHE A 296 23.62 -13.30 -4.63
CA PHE A 296 24.56 -12.66 -3.71
C PHE A 296 26.00 -12.65 -4.23
N SER A 297 26.18 -12.90 -5.53
CA SER A 297 27.52 -12.94 -6.13
C SER A 297 28.26 -11.60 -5.95
N GLY A 298 29.45 -11.66 -5.34
CA GLY A 298 30.29 -10.48 -5.09
C GLY A 298 29.88 -9.62 -3.89
N LEU A 299 29.06 -10.15 -2.97
CA LEU A 299 28.61 -9.45 -1.76
C LEU A 299 29.34 -9.89 -0.48
N GLU A 300 30.46 -10.61 -0.58
CA GLU A 300 31.24 -11.13 0.56
C GLU A 300 31.63 -10.04 1.56
N ALA A 301 31.97 -8.86 1.06
CA ALA A 301 32.44 -7.73 1.87
C ALA A 301 31.37 -7.22 2.86
N PHE A 302 30.11 -7.63 2.69
CA PHE A 302 28.98 -7.13 3.47
C PHE A 302 28.49 -8.14 4.53
N ARG A 303 29.12 -9.31 4.70
CA ARG A 303 28.62 -10.39 5.58
C ARG A 303 28.46 -9.99 7.06
N ASP A 304 29.37 -9.16 7.56
CA ASP A 304 29.46 -8.83 8.99
C ASP A 304 28.87 -7.46 9.35
N ILE A 305 28.18 -6.81 8.41
CA ILE A 305 27.56 -5.49 8.66
C ILE A 305 26.24 -5.65 9.42
N LYS A 306 25.85 -4.58 10.12
CA LYS A 306 24.55 -4.50 10.80
C LYS A 306 23.57 -3.65 10.01
N LEU A 307 22.29 -4.02 10.08
CA LEU A 307 21.22 -3.29 9.40
C LEU A 307 21.17 -1.82 9.89
N GLU A 308 21.23 -1.61 11.20
CA GLU A 308 21.12 -0.29 11.83
C GLU A 308 22.22 0.71 11.41
N ASP A 309 23.38 0.21 10.97
CA ASP A 309 24.54 1.02 10.59
C ASP A 309 24.53 1.40 9.10
N THR A 310 23.57 0.88 8.31
CA THR A 310 23.67 0.87 6.83
C THR A 310 22.57 1.64 6.11
N TYR A 311 21.70 2.37 6.83
CA TYR A 311 20.56 3.10 6.23
C TYR A 311 20.96 4.13 5.16
N PHE A 312 22.17 4.68 5.25
CA PHE A 312 22.71 5.66 4.30
C PHE A 312 24.09 5.25 3.75
N ASP A 313 24.47 3.99 3.92
CA ASP A 313 25.70 3.46 3.34
C ASP A 313 25.54 3.31 1.83
N ARG A 314 26.31 4.09 1.08
CA ARG A 314 26.20 4.14 -0.38
C ARG A 314 26.75 2.90 -1.07
N ASP A 315 27.72 2.23 -0.47
CA ASP A 315 28.32 1.03 -1.05
C ASP A 315 27.37 -0.16 -0.89
N VAL A 316 26.76 -0.30 0.29
CA VAL A 316 25.68 -1.26 0.54
C VAL A 316 24.49 -0.98 -0.39
N GLU A 317 24.01 0.26 -0.43
CA GLU A 317 22.90 0.64 -1.31
C GLU A 317 23.18 0.26 -2.77
N LYS A 318 24.33 0.66 -3.31
CA LYS A 318 24.69 0.40 -4.70
C LYS A 318 24.82 -1.09 -5.00
N ALA A 319 25.45 -1.85 -4.10
CA ALA A 319 25.65 -3.29 -4.28
C ALA A 319 24.33 -4.04 -4.29
N PHE A 320 23.46 -3.78 -3.31
CA PHE A 320 22.17 -4.48 -3.20
C PHE A 320 21.14 -3.99 -4.20
N MET A 321 21.18 -2.72 -4.62
CA MET A 321 20.36 -2.25 -5.76
C MET A 321 20.76 -2.95 -7.06
N LYS A 322 22.06 -3.16 -7.30
CA LYS A 322 22.52 -3.93 -8.46
C LYS A 322 22.05 -5.39 -8.36
N ALA A 323 22.31 -6.06 -7.24
CA ALA A 323 21.94 -7.46 -7.02
C ALA A 323 20.43 -7.71 -7.12
N SER A 324 19.61 -6.77 -6.64
CA SER A 324 18.14 -6.90 -6.65
C SER A 324 17.47 -6.40 -7.95
N THR A 325 18.22 -5.99 -8.98
CA THR A 325 17.65 -5.38 -10.19
C THR A 325 16.58 -6.27 -10.84
N GLU A 326 16.86 -7.56 -11.00
CA GLU A 326 15.92 -8.48 -11.64
C GLU A 326 14.71 -8.76 -10.76
N LEU A 327 14.91 -8.95 -9.45
CA LEU A 327 13.80 -9.07 -8.49
C LEU A 327 12.89 -7.84 -8.53
N PHE A 328 13.47 -6.63 -8.54
CA PHE A 328 12.71 -5.39 -8.65
C PHE A 328 11.91 -5.33 -9.95
N ASN A 329 12.52 -5.65 -11.09
CA ASN A 329 11.86 -5.63 -12.39
C ASN A 329 10.68 -6.61 -12.45
N GLN A 330 10.87 -7.83 -11.94
CA GLN A 330 9.86 -8.90 -12.01
C GLN A 330 8.74 -8.73 -10.97
N LYS A 331 9.08 -8.36 -9.74
CA LYS A 331 8.18 -8.45 -8.59
C LYS A 331 7.58 -7.11 -8.15
N THR A 332 8.14 -5.97 -8.58
CA THR A 332 7.79 -4.67 -7.99
C THR A 332 7.58 -3.56 -9.01
N LYS A 333 8.37 -3.48 -10.09
CA LYS A 333 8.38 -2.33 -11.02
C LYS A 333 7.00 -2.02 -11.60
N ALA A 334 6.23 -3.02 -12.00
CA ALA A 334 4.89 -2.84 -12.54
C ALA A 334 3.94 -2.15 -11.52
N SER A 335 4.09 -2.43 -10.23
CA SER A 335 3.29 -1.78 -9.18
C SER A 335 3.53 -0.27 -9.08
N LEU A 336 4.56 0.28 -9.70
CA LEU A 336 4.89 1.70 -9.62
C LEU A 336 4.24 2.57 -10.69
N LEU A 337 3.37 2.02 -11.56
CA LEU A 337 2.71 2.79 -12.63
C LEU A 337 2.01 4.04 -12.09
N VAL A 338 1.09 3.90 -11.13
CA VAL A 338 0.36 5.04 -10.56
C VAL A 338 1.30 5.96 -9.80
N SER A 339 2.20 5.43 -8.97
CA SER A 339 3.15 6.27 -8.22
C SER A 339 4.01 7.14 -9.14
N ASN A 340 4.61 6.57 -10.18
CA ASN A 340 5.44 7.30 -11.14
C ASN A 340 4.65 8.37 -11.91
N GLN A 341 3.37 8.10 -12.19
CA GLN A 341 2.52 8.92 -13.04
C GLN A 341 1.62 9.89 -12.25
N ASN A 342 1.46 9.73 -10.94
CA ASN A 342 0.54 10.52 -10.12
C ASN A 342 1.17 11.09 -8.85
N GLY A 343 2.33 10.59 -8.44
CA GLY A 343 2.98 11.02 -7.21
C GLY A 343 2.52 10.25 -5.97
N ASN A 344 2.90 10.76 -4.79
CA ASN A 344 2.53 10.18 -3.51
C ASN A 344 1.07 10.54 -3.20
N MET A 345 0.22 9.54 -3.07
CA MET A 345 -1.16 9.75 -2.65
C MET A 345 -1.35 9.51 -1.15
N TYR A 346 -0.30 9.46 -0.32
CA TYR A 346 -0.37 9.09 1.10
C TYR A 346 -1.08 7.75 1.35
N THR A 347 -2.21 7.72 2.08
CA THR A 347 -2.87 6.47 2.50
C THR A 347 -3.27 5.54 1.33
N PRO A 348 -3.79 6.04 0.19
CA PRO A 348 -4.03 5.20 -0.98
C PRO A 348 -2.77 4.78 -1.74
N SER A 349 -1.56 5.28 -1.43
CA SER A 349 -0.36 5.02 -2.26
C SER A 349 -0.06 3.54 -2.45
N VAL A 350 -0.05 2.74 -1.37
CA VAL A 350 0.19 1.28 -1.47
C VAL A 350 -0.92 0.56 -2.23
N TYR A 351 -2.15 1.05 -2.15
CA TYR A 351 -3.30 0.48 -2.85
C TYR A 351 -3.37 0.91 -4.33
N GLY A 352 -2.81 2.09 -4.66
CA GLY A 352 -2.51 2.48 -6.02
C GLY A 352 -1.42 1.61 -6.64
N CYS A 353 -0.46 1.14 -5.83
CA CYS A 353 0.50 0.13 -6.26
C CYS A 353 -0.14 -1.24 -6.49
N LEU A 354 -1.09 -1.65 -5.65
CA LEU A 354 -1.91 -2.85 -5.90
C LEU A 354 -2.72 -2.71 -7.21
N ALA A 355 -3.38 -1.58 -7.41
CA ALA A 355 -4.14 -1.31 -8.63
C ALA A 355 -3.25 -1.36 -9.88
N SER A 356 -2.05 -0.78 -9.80
CA SER A 356 -1.04 -0.81 -10.87
C SER A 356 -0.62 -2.23 -11.22
N LEU A 357 -0.44 -3.10 -10.22
CA LEU A 357 -0.13 -4.51 -10.43
C LEU A 357 -1.29 -5.22 -11.15
N LEU A 358 -2.51 -5.10 -10.62
CA LEU A 358 -3.70 -5.75 -11.20
C LEU A 358 -4.01 -5.29 -12.63
N ALA A 359 -3.70 -4.04 -12.98
CA ALA A 359 -3.90 -3.48 -14.30
C ALA A 359 -2.95 -4.04 -15.39
N GLN A 360 -1.84 -4.68 -15.00
CA GLN A 360 -0.75 -5.04 -15.92
C GLN A 360 -0.47 -6.54 -16.04
N TYR A 361 -1.16 -7.38 -15.25
CA TYR A 361 -1.00 -8.83 -15.29
C TYR A 361 -2.35 -9.50 -15.55
N THR A 362 -2.32 -10.59 -16.32
CA THR A 362 -3.53 -11.39 -16.57
C THR A 362 -3.90 -12.20 -15.32
N PRO A 363 -5.17 -12.64 -15.19
CA PRO A 363 -5.59 -13.53 -14.11
C PRO A 363 -4.67 -14.75 -13.95
N GLU A 364 -4.22 -15.37 -15.04
CA GLU A 364 -3.36 -16.57 -15.01
C GLU A 364 -1.96 -16.27 -14.45
N GLN A 365 -1.44 -15.07 -14.72
CA GLN A 365 -0.13 -14.66 -14.17
C GLN A 365 -0.21 -14.36 -12.67
N LEU A 366 -1.38 -13.92 -12.20
CA LEU A 366 -1.63 -13.60 -10.79
C LEU A 366 -2.07 -14.82 -9.98
N ALA A 367 -2.70 -15.82 -10.60
CA ALA A 367 -3.30 -16.97 -9.93
C ALA A 367 -2.34 -17.65 -8.95
N GLY A 368 -2.80 -17.85 -7.70
CA GLY A 368 -2.02 -18.49 -6.65
C GLY A 368 -0.82 -17.71 -6.11
N GLN A 369 -0.49 -16.54 -6.69
CA GLN A 369 0.66 -15.74 -6.27
C GLN A 369 0.48 -15.18 -4.85
N ARG A 370 1.60 -14.97 -4.17
CA ARG A 370 1.65 -14.23 -2.89
C ARG A 370 2.11 -12.81 -3.17
N ILE A 371 1.30 -11.82 -2.82
CA ILE A 371 1.63 -10.40 -2.93
C ILE A 371 2.02 -9.91 -1.53
N SER A 372 3.26 -9.49 -1.32
CA SER A 372 3.65 -8.77 -0.11
C SER A 372 3.20 -7.33 -0.17
N VAL A 373 2.74 -6.79 0.95
CA VAL A 373 2.27 -5.42 1.07
C VAL A 373 2.93 -4.77 2.27
N PHE A 374 3.85 -3.84 2.02
CA PHE A 374 4.44 -3.01 3.07
C PHE A 374 3.76 -1.65 3.12
N SER A 375 2.99 -1.40 4.17
CA SER A 375 2.36 -0.12 4.46
C SER A 375 3.13 0.60 5.57
N TYR A 376 3.37 1.89 5.38
CA TYR A 376 4.11 2.75 6.29
C TYR A 376 3.39 4.09 6.43
N GLY A 377 3.34 4.64 7.63
CA GLY A 377 2.98 6.02 7.90
C GLY A 377 3.87 6.57 9.01
N SER A 378 4.43 7.76 8.79
CA SER A 378 5.30 8.46 9.75
C SER A 378 4.68 8.70 11.12
N GLY A 379 5.52 8.95 12.13
CA GLY A 379 5.12 9.06 13.53
C GLY A 379 5.56 7.92 14.48
N PHE A 380 5.84 6.68 14.09
CA PHE A 380 5.43 5.94 12.90
C PHE A 380 4.68 4.65 13.24
N ALA A 381 3.86 4.21 12.30
CA ALA A 381 3.19 2.92 12.27
C ALA A 381 3.43 2.23 10.91
N ALA A 382 3.75 0.94 10.94
CA ALA A 382 4.03 0.18 9.73
C ALA A 382 3.56 -1.27 9.86
N THR A 383 3.22 -1.89 8.73
CA THR A 383 2.96 -3.33 8.67
C THR A 383 3.35 -3.91 7.32
N LEU A 384 4.11 -5.00 7.35
CA LEU A 384 4.26 -5.91 6.22
C LEU A 384 3.25 -7.06 6.40
N TYR A 385 2.36 -7.22 5.44
CA TYR A 385 1.40 -8.33 5.38
C TYR A 385 1.39 -8.94 3.98
N SER A 386 0.58 -9.97 3.78
CA SER A 386 0.48 -10.64 2.48
C SER A 386 -0.95 -10.96 2.07
N ILE A 387 -1.15 -10.97 0.77
CA ILE A 387 -2.37 -11.35 0.08
C ILE A 387 -2.05 -12.60 -0.76
N ARG A 388 -2.89 -13.63 -0.63
CA ARG A 388 -2.92 -14.79 -1.52
C ARG A 388 -3.93 -14.54 -2.63
N VAL A 389 -3.50 -14.58 -3.88
CA VAL A 389 -4.42 -14.55 -5.01
C VAL A 389 -5.09 -15.92 -5.15
N THR A 390 -6.39 -15.94 -5.44
CA THR A 390 -7.14 -17.18 -5.75
C THR A 390 -6.50 -17.94 -6.91
N GLN A 391 -6.74 -19.25 -6.97
CA GLN A 391 -6.33 -20.09 -8.11
C GLN A 391 -7.30 -19.97 -9.30
N ASP A 392 -8.54 -19.53 -9.06
CA ASP A 392 -9.54 -19.38 -10.12
C ASP A 392 -9.26 -18.13 -10.97
N ALA A 393 -8.69 -18.37 -12.14
CA ALA A 393 -8.41 -17.38 -13.17
C ALA A 393 -9.32 -17.56 -14.40
N THR A 394 -10.42 -18.31 -14.29
CA THR A 394 -11.31 -18.55 -15.44
C THR A 394 -12.02 -17.26 -15.88
N PRO A 395 -12.41 -17.15 -17.18
CA PRO A 395 -13.20 -16.01 -17.65
C PRO A 395 -14.50 -15.84 -16.84
N GLY A 396 -14.74 -14.63 -16.34
CA GLY A 396 -15.87 -14.28 -15.48
C GLY A 396 -15.67 -14.61 -13.99
N SER A 397 -14.53 -15.19 -13.60
CA SER A 397 -14.15 -15.37 -12.19
C SER A 397 -14.01 -14.03 -11.46
N ALA A 398 -13.96 -14.07 -10.13
CA ALA A 398 -13.73 -12.85 -9.34
C ALA A 398 -12.37 -12.19 -9.66
N LEU A 399 -11.34 -12.99 -9.96
CA LEU A 399 -10.03 -12.48 -10.35
C LEU A 399 -10.06 -11.82 -11.72
N ASP A 400 -10.74 -12.41 -12.70
CA ASP A 400 -10.94 -11.81 -14.02
C ASP A 400 -11.71 -10.48 -13.93
N LYS A 401 -12.75 -10.39 -13.09
CA LYS A 401 -13.50 -9.15 -12.90
C LYS A 401 -12.67 -8.01 -12.30
N ILE A 402 -11.87 -8.30 -11.26
CA ILE A 402 -11.08 -7.25 -10.58
C ILE A 402 -9.87 -6.80 -11.42
N THR A 403 -9.29 -7.66 -12.25
CA THR A 403 -8.24 -7.23 -13.20
C THR A 403 -8.83 -6.46 -14.37
N ALA A 404 -9.95 -6.93 -14.93
CA ALA A 404 -10.66 -6.25 -16.02
C ALA A 404 -11.10 -4.83 -15.61
N SER A 405 -11.55 -4.63 -14.37
CA SER A 405 -11.99 -3.32 -13.85
C SER A 405 -10.88 -2.26 -13.78
N LEU A 406 -9.61 -2.66 -13.91
CA LEU A 406 -8.42 -1.81 -13.84
C LEU A 406 -7.60 -1.82 -15.15
N SER A 407 -8.02 -2.57 -16.17
CA SER A 407 -7.29 -2.74 -17.42
C SER A 407 -7.07 -1.43 -18.21
N ASP A 408 -7.93 -0.43 -18.00
CA ASP A 408 -7.85 0.89 -18.62
C ASP A 408 -7.03 1.91 -17.80
N LEU A 409 -6.41 1.50 -16.70
CA LEU A 409 -5.73 2.40 -15.74
C LEU A 409 -4.67 3.29 -16.40
N LYS A 410 -3.86 2.73 -17.31
CA LYS A 410 -2.85 3.51 -18.04
C LYS A 410 -3.51 4.54 -18.97
N THR A 411 -4.53 4.13 -19.72
CA THR A 411 -5.31 5.02 -20.59
C THR A 411 -5.93 6.18 -19.79
N ARG A 412 -6.47 5.90 -18.60
CA ARG A 412 -7.01 6.91 -17.68
C ARG A 412 -5.94 7.87 -17.15
N LEU A 413 -4.72 7.38 -16.89
CA LEU A 413 -3.60 8.25 -16.48
C LEU A 413 -3.15 9.16 -17.62
N ASP A 414 -3.10 8.64 -18.85
CA ASP A 414 -2.67 9.36 -20.04
C ASP A 414 -3.75 10.33 -20.58
N SER A 415 -5.03 10.14 -20.23
CA SER A 415 -6.12 11.07 -20.60
C SER A 415 -6.15 12.37 -19.80
N ARG A 416 -5.35 12.46 -18.73
CA ARG A 416 -5.25 13.66 -17.89
C ARG A 416 -4.57 14.81 -18.65
N LYS A 417 -4.91 16.04 -18.24
CA LYS A 417 -4.36 17.26 -18.81
C LYS A 417 -3.03 17.63 -18.14
N CYS A 418 -1.96 17.75 -18.93
CA CYS A 418 -0.74 18.39 -18.47
C CYS A 418 -1.01 19.89 -18.25
N VAL A 419 -0.72 20.40 -17.06
CA VAL A 419 -0.80 21.83 -16.75
C VAL A 419 0.63 22.37 -16.77
N ALA A 420 0.92 23.14 -17.82
CA ALA A 420 2.15 23.93 -17.88
C ALA A 420 2.07 25.09 -16.88
N ARG A 421 3.24 25.51 -16.39
CA ARG A 421 3.43 26.87 -15.88
C ARG A 421 4.36 27.62 -16.79
#